data_AF-A0A816TWD8-F1
#
_entry.id   AF-A0A816TWD8-F1
#
_cell.length_a   1.000
_cell.length_b   1.000
_cell.length_c   1.000
_cell.angle_alpha   90.00
_cell.angle_beta   90.00
_cell.angle_gamma   90.00
#
_symmetry.space_group_name_H-M   'P 1'
#
loop_
_entity.id
_entity.type
_entity.pdbx_description
1 polymer ?
#
loop_
_entity_poly.entity_id
_entity_poly.type
_entity_poly.pdbx_seq_one_letter_code
_entity_poly.pdbx_strand_id
1 'polypeptide(L)' 'MNRFTEFELETHELKPIAGYWAYDLVSLEESLKGFLSKVNELKRTIKEAKKHCTQPSPHNLTRDESAALFLYT' A
#
# COMPACT_ATOMS: atom_id res chain seq x y z
N MET A 1 -0.16 -7.61 35.60
CA MET A 1 -1.37 -8.05 34.88
C MET A 1 -1.57 -7.09 33.72
N ASN A 2 -1.40 -7.60 32.49
CA ASN A 2 -1.32 -6.82 31.25
C ASN A 2 -2.68 -6.20 30.88
N ARG A 3 -2.73 -4.87 30.83
CA ARG A 3 -3.79 -4.06 30.21
C ARG A 3 -3.35 -3.69 28.80
N PHE A 4 -3.32 -4.67 27.90
CA PHE A 4 -3.35 -4.36 26.47
C PHE A 4 -4.78 -4.63 26.04
N THR A 5 -5.52 -3.54 25.93
CA THR A 5 -6.88 -3.46 25.40
C THR A 5 -6.99 -4.29 24.13
N GLU A 6 -7.83 -5.32 24.18
CA GLU A 6 -8.43 -5.95 23.00
C GLU A 6 -9.07 -4.82 22.19
N PHE A 7 -8.42 -4.45 21.09
CA PHE A 7 -9.05 -3.64 20.07
C PHE A 7 -9.98 -4.61 19.35
N GLU A 8 -11.28 -4.54 19.64
CA GLU A 8 -12.28 -5.25 18.83
C GLU A 8 -12.14 -4.71 17.40
N LEU A 9 -11.48 -5.49 16.54
CA LEU A 9 -11.39 -5.22 15.12
C LEU A 9 -12.79 -5.44 14.55
N GLU A 10 -13.61 -4.39 14.53
CA GLU A 10 -14.83 -4.38 13.75
C GLU A 10 -14.44 -4.55 12.27
N THR A 11 -14.60 -5.77 11.76
CA THR A 11 -14.43 -6.09 10.35
C THR A 11 -15.61 -5.52 9.57
N HIS A 12 -15.51 -4.25 9.20
CA HIS A 12 -16.43 -3.67 8.23
C HIS A 12 -16.19 -4.31 6.85
N GLU A 13 -17.27 -4.71 6.16
CA GLU A 13 -17.17 -5.07 4.76
C GLU A 13 -16.64 -3.88 3.95
N LEU A 14 -15.43 -4.04 3.40
CA LEU A 14 -14.86 -3.06 2.48
C LEU A 14 -15.70 -3.05 1.22
N LYS A 15 -16.32 -1.90 0.92
CA LYS A 15 -17.04 -1.72 -0.34
C LYS A 15 -16.03 -1.93 -1.49
N PRO A 16 -16.37 -2.73 -2.51
CA PRO A 16 -15.51 -2.86 -3.68
C PRO A 16 -15.32 -1.48 -4.31
N ILE A 17 -14.06 -1.10 -4.53
CA ILE A 17 -13.71 0.11 -5.25
C ILE A 17 -14.03 -0.14 -6.73
N ALA A 18 -15.23 0.26 -7.14
CA ALA A 18 -15.66 0.18 -8.54
C ALA A 18 -14.97 1.26 -9.38
N GLY A 19 -14.72 0.96 -10.65
CA GLY A 19 -14.19 1.93 -11.61
C GLY A 19 -12.66 2.07 -11.64
N TYR A 20 -11.91 1.32 -10.82
CA TYR A 20 -10.43 1.37 -10.85
C TYR A 20 -9.85 1.08 -12.24
N TRP A 21 -10.52 0.21 -13.00
CA TRP A 21 -10.16 -0.17 -14.37
C TRP A 21 -10.25 0.99 -15.38
N ALA A 22 -10.98 2.06 -15.03
CA ALA A 22 -11.13 3.26 -15.86
C ALA A 22 -10.09 4.34 -15.52
N TYR A 23 -9.23 4.11 -14.52
CA TYR A 23 -8.15 5.02 -14.15
C TYR A 23 -6.83 4.55 -14.73
N ASP A 24 -6.00 5.51 -15.13
CA ASP A 24 -4.64 5.22 -15.57
C ASP A 24 -3.83 4.61 -14.43
N LEU A 25 -3.11 3.53 -14.76
CA LEU A 25 -2.13 2.95 -13.85
C LEU A 25 -0.93 3.90 -13.76
N VAL A 26 -0.85 4.61 -12.64
CA VAL A 26 0.24 5.51 -12.31
C VAL A 26 1.23 4.82 -11.37
N SER A 27 2.44 5.38 -11.27
CA SER A 27 3.42 4.89 -10.32
C SER A 27 2.96 5.11 -8.87
N LEU A 28 3.50 4.31 -7.96
CA LEU A 28 3.22 4.41 -6.53
C LEU A 28 3.57 5.81 -5.96
N GLU A 29 4.58 6.48 -6.52
CA GLU A 29 4.95 7.84 -6.14
C GLU A 29 3.91 8.88 -6.56
N GLU A 30 3.31 8.74 -7.74
CA GLU A 30 2.30 9.69 -8.23
C GLU A 30 0.97 9.48 -7.52
N SER A 31 0.57 8.23 -7.25
CA SER A 31 -0.65 7.93 -6.48
C SER A 31 -0.60 8.48 -5.05
N LEU A 32 0.59 8.51 -4.44
CA LEU A 32 0.82 8.99 -3.07
C LEU A 32 1.25 10.46 -2.98
N LYS A 33 1.27 11.19 -4.10
CA LYS A 33 1.71 12.59 -4.15
C LYS A 33 0.96 13.50 -3.17
N GLY A 34 -0.35 13.30 -3.02
CA GLY A 34 -1.19 14.05 -2.07
C GLY A 34 -0.89 13.77 -0.59
N PHE A 35 -0.11 12.74 -0.29
CA PHE A 35 0.29 12.33 1.07
C PHE A 35 1.74 12.68 1.40
N LEU A 36 2.54 13.16 0.43
CA LEU A 36 3.95 13.48 0.63
C LEU A 36 4.20 14.49 1.75
N SER A 37 3.30 15.44 1.98
CA SER A 37 3.39 16.42 3.07
C SER A 37 2.79 15.94 4.38
N LYS A 38 2.03 14.84 4.36
CA LYS A 38 1.30 14.30 5.52
C LYS A 38 2.02 13.13 6.18
N VAL A 39 2.82 12.41 5.40
CA VAL A 39 3.57 11.24 5.86
C VAL A 39 5.06 11.56 5.75
N ASN A 40 5.70 11.64 6.91
CA ASN A 40 7.14 11.87 6.97
C ASN A 40 7.89 10.70 6.30
N GLU A 41 8.98 11.01 5.60
CA GLU A 41 9.81 10.01 4.91
C GLU A 41 9.08 9.15 3.84
N LEU A 42 7.88 9.53 3.38
CA LEU A 42 7.08 8.70 2.45
C LEU A 42 7.85 8.24 1.22
N LYS A 43 8.64 9.13 0.61
CA LYS A 43 9.49 8.80 -0.55
C LYS A 43 10.52 7.71 -0.22
N ARG A 44 11.11 7.78 0.96
CA ARG A 44 12.09 6.79 1.43
C ARG A 44 11.39 5.46 1.69
N THR A 45 10.21 5.48 2.31
CA THR A 45 9.39 4.29 2.56
C THR A 45 9.01 3.58 1.26
N ILE A 46 8.54 4.31 0.25
CA ILE A 46 8.23 3.77 -1.09
C ILE A 46 9.48 3.12 -1.70
N LYS A 47 10.62 3.81 -1.64
CA LYS A 47 11.89 3.31 -2.17
C LYS A 47 12.31 2.00 -1.49
N GLU A 48 12.16 1.92 -0.18
CA GLU A 48 12.54 0.73 0.58
C GLU A 48 11.58 -0.43 0.30
N ALA A 49 10.27 -0.18 0.27
CA ALA A 49 9.27 -1.19 -0.09
C ALA A 49 9.57 -1.83 -1.47
N LYS A 50 9.88 -1.00 -2.48
CA LYS A 50 10.24 -1.49 -3.82
C LYS A 50 11.51 -2.35 -3.84
N LYS A 51 12.47 -2.13 -2.94
CA LYS A 51 13.69 -2.97 -2.84
C LYS A 51 13.39 -4.34 -2.24
N HIS A 52 12.44 -4.43 -1.33
CA HIS A 52 12.02 -5.69 -0.70
C HIS A 52 11.13 -6.54 -1.62
N CYS A 53 10.64 -5.98 -2.73
CA CYS A 53 9.86 -6.71 -3.73
C CYS A 53 10.76 -7.52 -4.68
N THR A 54 10.53 -8.83 -4.72
CA THR A 54 11.21 -9.74 -5.64
C THR A 54 10.66 -9.60 -7.05
N GLN A 55 11.53 -9.52 -8.06
CA GLN A 55 11.15 -9.51 -9.47
C GLN A 55 11.88 -10.63 -10.24
N PRO A 56 11.20 -11.44 -11.06
CA PRO A 56 9.75 -11.41 -11.33
C PRO A 56 8.92 -11.84 -10.10
N SER A 57 7.76 -11.20 -9.91
CA SER A 57 6.83 -11.58 -8.84
C SER A 57 6.19 -12.93 -9.16
N PRO A 58 5.99 -13.83 -8.17
CA PRO A 58 5.28 -15.10 -8.37
C PRO A 58 3.86 -14.93 -8.94
N HIS A 59 3.26 -13.76 -8.73
CA HIS A 59 1.90 -13.43 -9.13
C HIS A 59 1.84 -12.52 -10.37
N ASN A 60 2.94 -12.40 -11.13
CA ASN A 60 3.06 -11.49 -12.28
C ASN A 60 2.77 -10.01 -11.96
N LEU A 61 2.94 -9.61 -10.70
CA LEU A 61 2.80 -8.22 -10.29
C LEU A 61 4.00 -7.40 -10.75
N THR A 62 3.71 -6.16 -11.13
CA THR A 62 4.73 -5.12 -11.26
C THR A 62 5.36 -4.83 -9.91
N ARG A 63 6.53 -4.18 -9.93
CA ARG A 63 7.22 -3.79 -8.70
C ARG A 63 6.41 -2.79 -7.88
N ASP A 64 5.65 -1.92 -8.55
CA ASP A 64 4.82 -0.91 -7.90
C ASP A 64 3.59 -1.54 -7.26
N GLU A 65 2.92 -2.50 -7.91
CA GLU A 65 1.81 -3.26 -7.31
C GLU A 65 2.28 -4.08 -6.11
N SER A 66 3.45 -4.74 -6.23
CA SER A 66 4.04 -5.51 -5.14
C SER A 66 4.36 -4.60 -3.94
N ALA A 67 4.93 -3.42 -4.20
CA ALA A 67 5.25 -2.46 -3.16
C ALA A 67 4.00 -1.85 -2.52
N ALA A 68 2.93 -1.62 -3.29
CA ALA A 68 1.66 -1.15 -2.77
C ALA A 68 1.04 -2.17 -1.80
N LEU A 69 1.06 -3.46 -2.15
CA LEU A 69 0.63 -4.53 -1.25
C LEU A 69 1.50 -4.62 0.01
N PHE A 70 2.83 -4.53 -0.14
CA PHE A 70 3.77 -4.55 0.99
C PHE A 70 3.54 -3.39 1.97
N LEU A 71 3.18 -2.20 1.48
CA LEU A 71 2.87 -1.04 2.32
C LEU A 71 1.50 -1.14 3.00
N TYR A 72 0.57 -1.91 2.43
CA TYR A 72 -0.76 -2.12 2.99
C TYR A 72 -0.76 -3.13 4.14
N THR A 73 0.09 -4.16 4.05
CA THR A 73 0.25 -5.20 5.08
C THR A 73 1.12 -4.73 6.24
#